data_AF-A0A383EFJ0-F1
#
_entry.id   AF-A0A383EFJ0-F1
#
_cell.length_a   1.000
_cell.length_b   1.000
_cell.length_c   1.000
_cell.angle_alpha   90.00
_cell.angle_beta   90.00
_cell.angle_gamma   90.00
#
_symmetry.space_group_name_H-M   'P 1'
#
loop_
_entity.id
_entity.type
_entity.pdbx_description
1 polymer ?
#
loop_
_entity_poly.entity_id
_entity_poly.type
_entity_poly.pdbx_seq_one_letter_code
_entity_poly.pdbx_strand_id
1 'polypeptide(L)'
;DVAIVGAGNAALCAALSAAEAGANVVVLEAAPEGERGGNSAYTAGAMRTVYDGVADVRKLVPDIGDEDAKNSDFSSYSFDEFFDDMARITQHRADSDLLEILIRQSLPTLEWMRRQGVRFQPSYGRQAFKVAGRFKFWGGLAVETWGGGPGLVQALFDSAGRAGVRVVYAARARELMLSGGRVEGVRATLRGGETLEIDAGAVVLASGGFEANAEMRARYLGPGWDLAKVR
;
A
#
# COMPACT_ATOMS: atom_id res chain seq x y z
N ASP A 1 -0.54 -3.96 -22.33
CA ASP A 1 0.89 -3.86 -22.00
C ASP A 1 1.21 -4.48 -20.65
N VAL A 2 0.56 -4.04 -19.58
CA VAL A 2 0.79 -4.56 -18.22
C VAL A 2 -0.52 -5.08 -17.63
N ALA A 3 -0.50 -6.32 -17.12
CA ALA A 3 -1.57 -6.86 -16.30
C ALA A 3 -1.16 -6.87 -14.83
N ILE A 4 -2.06 -6.46 -13.94
CA ILE A 4 -1.81 -6.36 -12.50
C ILE A 4 -2.81 -7.26 -11.78
N VAL A 5 -2.33 -8.07 -10.85
CA VAL A 5 -3.15 -9.02 -10.08
C VAL A 5 -3.36 -8.50 -8.66
N GLY A 6 -4.62 -8.27 -8.29
CA GLY A 6 -5.06 -7.62 -7.06
C GLY A 6 -5.38 -6.14 -7.27
N ALA A 7 -6.22 -5.56 -6.42
CA ALA A 7 -6.57 -4.13 -6.44
C ALA A 7 -6.46 -3.46 -5.07
N GLY A 8 -5.44 -3.84 -4.28
CA GLY A 8 -5.04 -3.15 -3.05
C GLY A 8 -4.08 -1.98 -3.30
N ASN A 9 -3.56 -1.36 -2.23
CA ASN A 9 -2.67 -0.19 -2.31
C ASN A 9 -1.46 -0.41 -3.24
N ALA A 10 -0.74 -1.53 -3.08
CA ALA A 10 0.41 -1.86 -3.90
C ALA A 10 0.05 -1.99 -5.39
N ALA A 11 -1.10 -2.64 -5.67
CA ALA A 11 -1.54 -2.91 -7.03
C ALA A 11 -1.99 -1.64 -7.75
N LEU A 12 -2.73 -0.77 -7.07
CA LEU A 12 -3.17 0.51 -7.63
C LEU A 12 -2.00 1.48 -7.79
N CYS A 13 -1.01 1.47 -6.89
CA CYS A 13 0.22 2.24 -7.08
C CYS A 13 1.00 1.76 -8.31
N ALA A 14 1.15 0.44 -8.49
CA ALA A 14 1.78 -0.12 -9.68
C ALA A 14 0.99 0.24 -10.96
N ALA A 15 -0.35 0.22 -10.90
CA ALA A 15 -1.20 0.56 -12.03
C ALA A 15 -1.03 2.02 -12.46
N LEU A 16 -1.06 2.93 -11.50
CA LEU A 16 -0.87 4.36 -11.73
C LEU A 16 0.54 4.65 -12.26
N SER A 17 1.57 4.07 -11.66
CA SER A 17 2.95 4.24 -12.13
C SER A 17 3.15 3.72 -13.56
N ALA A 18 2.57 2.57 -13.90
CA ALA A 18 2.63 2.03 -15.26
C ALA A 18 1.85 2.91 -16.26
N ALA A 19 0.67 3.42 -15.88
CA ALA A 19 -0.13 4.32 -16.71
C ALA A 19 0.58 5.67 -16.94
N GLU A 20 1.23 6.23 -15.91
CA GLU A 20 2.07 7.44 -16.04
C GLU A 20 3.25 7.24 -16.99
N ALA A 21 3.78 6.02 -17.07
CA ALA A 21 4.80 5.65 -18.04
C ALA A 21 4.24 5.40 -19.46
N GLY A 22 2.94 5.58 -19.68
CA GLY A 22 2.26 5.45 -20.97
C GLY A 22 1.80 4.04 -21.32
N ALA A 23 1.81 3.10 -20.38
CA ALA A 23 1.37 1.73 -20.63
C ALA A 23 -0.16 1.60 -20.59
N ASN A 24 -0.71 0.71 -21.41
CA ASN A 24 -2.08 0.23 -21.26
C ASN A 24 -2.15 -0.81 -20.14
N VAL A 25 -2.91 -0.49 -19.09
CA VAL A 25 -2.96 -1.27 -17.85
C VAL A 25 -4.35 -1.88 -17.63
N VAL A 26 -4.36 -3.17 -17.27
CA VAL A 26 -5.53 -3.86 -16.74
C VAL A 26 -5.23 -4.42 -15.36
N VAL A 27 -6.18 -4.24 -14.44
CA VAL A 27 -6.13 -4.77 -13.08
C VAL A 27 -7.18 -5.86 -12.95
N LEU A 28 -6.79 -7.01 -12.41
CA LEU A 28 -7.67 -8.13 -12.10
C LEU A 28 -7.91 -8.19 -10.60
N GLU A 29 -9.18 -8.05 -10.19
CA GLU A 29 -9.59 -8.16 -8.79
C GLU A 29 -10.52 -9.36 -8.61
N ALA A 30 -10.19 -10.23 -7.66
CA ALA A 30 -10.98 -11.43 -7.37
C ALA A 30 -12.29 -11.08 -6.64
N ALA A 31 -12.29 -10.01 -5.84
CA ALA A 31 -13.47 -9.50 -5.16
C ALA A 31 -14.46 -8.82 -6.14
N PRO A 32 -15.75 -8.79 -5.80
CA PRO A 32 -16.69 -7.88 -6.47
C PRO A 32 -16.33 -6.42 -6.16
N GLU A 33 -16.82 -5.49 -6.99
CA GLU A 33 -16.53 -4.07 -6.87
C GLU A 33 -16.84 -3.49 -5.47
N GLY A 34 -17.95 -3.92 -4.87
CA GLY A 34 -18.36 -3.46 -3.53
C GLY A 34 -17.42 -3.90 -2.39
N GLU A 35 -16.53 -4.87 -2.63
CA GLU A 35 -15.59 -5.43 -1.63
C GLU A 35 -14.12 -5.18 -2.04
N ARG A 36 -13.87 -4.25 -2.96
CA ARG A 36 -12.53 -3.95 -3.49
C ARG A 36 -11.58 -3.37 -2.42
N GLY A 37 -10.28 -3.48 -2.68
CA GLY A 37 -9.22 -2.86 -1.87
C GLY A 37 -8.46 -3.83 -0.96
N GLY A 38 -9.01 -5.03 -0.70
CA GLY A 38 -8.39 -6.04 0.16
C GLY A 38 -8.02 -5.51 1.54
N ASN A 39 -6.92 -6.00 2.12
CA ASN A 39 -6.44 -5.55 3.43
C ASN A 39 -6.12 -4.04 3.48
N SER A 40 -5.84 -3.40 2.34
CA SER A 40 -5.65 -1.94 2.29
C SER A 40 -6.91 -1.16 2.67
N ALA A 41 -8.11 -1.72 2.46
CA ALA A 41 -9.35 -1.07 2.90
C ALA A 41 -9.54 -1.11 4.43
N TYR A 42 -8.87 -2.03 5.12
CA TYR A 42 -9.03 -2.24 6.57
C TYR A 42 -7.91 -1.61 7.42
N THR A 43 -6.90 -1.00 6.80
CA THR A 43 -5.83 -0.32 7.55
C THR A 43 -6.35 0.91 8.28
N ALA A 44 -5.70 1.23 9.40
CA ALA A 44 -5.80 2.53 10.06
C ALA A 44 -5.33 3.69 9.17
N GLY A 45 -4.45 3.42 8.21
CA GLY A 45 -3.91 4.43 7.29
C GLY A 45 -2.56 5.03 7.71
N ALA A 46 -2.01 4.64 8.86
CA ALA A 46 -0.72 5.15 9.32
C ALA A 46 0.41 4.75 8.36
N MET A 47 1.22 5.72 7.93
CA MET A 47 2.32 5.50 7.00
C MET A 47 3.63 5.87 7.69
N ARG A 48 4.52 4.88 7.83
CA ARG A 48 5.87 5.13 8.34
C ARG A 48 6.72 5.71 7.21
N THR A 49 7.33 6.86 7.45
CA THR A 49 8.15 7.54 6.45
C THR A 49 9.31 8.25 7.13
N VAL A 50 10.42 8.40 6.43
CA VAL A 50 11.45 9.34 6.86
C VAL A 50 10.94 10.77 6.73
N TYR A 51 11.37 11.65 7.62
CA TYR A 51 11.11 13.10 7.57
C TYR A 51 12.04 13.85 8.54
N ASP A 52 12.36 15.09 8.21
CA ASP A 52 13.09 16.00 9.10
C ASP A 52 12.26 17.24 9.42
N GLY A 53 11.59 17.22 10.57
CA GLY A 53 10.80 18.33 11.06
C GLY A 53 9.49 18.57 10.31
N VAL A 54 8.82 19.66 10.70
CA VAL A 54 7.50 20.03 10.18
C VAL A 54 7.52 20.40 8.69
N ALA A 55 8.68 20.82 8.16
CA ALA A 55 8.81 21.20 6.76
C ALA A 55 8.54 20.01 5.82
N ASP A 56 9.12 18.84 6.13
CA ASP A 56 8.86 17.60 5.39
C ASP A 56 7.44 17.10 5.61
N VAL A 57 6.92 17.15 6.84
CA VAL A 57 5.53 16.75 7.12
C VAL A 57 4.55 17.62 6.32
N ARG A 58 4.81 18.92 6.16
CA ARG A 58 4.00 19.83 5.33
C ARG A 58 4.02 19.49 3.84
N LYS A 59 5.05 18.79 3.32
CA LYS A 59 5.03 18.28 1.94
C LYS A 59 3.93 17.24 1.74
N LEU A 60 3.59 16.49 2.79
CA LEU A 60 2.55 15.48 2.80
C LEU A 60 1.19 16.04 3.23
N VAL A 61 1.19 16.96 4.20
CA VAL A 61 0.01 17.59 4.77
C VAL A 61 0.14 19.12 4.69
N PRO A 62 -0.08 19.72 3.50
CA PRO A 62 0.10 21.17 3.31
C PRO A 62 -0.88 22.01 4.15
N ASP A 63 -1.99 21.42 4.59
CA ASP A 63 -3.03 22.06 5.38
C ASP A 63 -2.64 22.29 6.86
N ILE A 64 -1.44 21.86 7.31
CA ILE A 64 -0.95 22.15 8.67
C ILE A 64 -0.65 23.63 8.83
N GLY A 65 -1.57 24.33 9.52
CA GLY A 65 -1.41 25.74 9.88
C GLY A 65 -0.25 26.00 10.85
N ASP A 66 0.16 27.26 10.97
CA ASP A 66 1.29 27.64 11.84
C ASP A 66 1.01 27.39 13.32
N GLU A 67 -0.24 27.55 13.76
CA GLU A 67 -0.62 27.26 15.14
C GLU A 67 -0.57 25.75 15.43
N ASP A 68 -1.04 24.91 14.51
CA ASP A 68 -0.93 23.45 14.66
C ASP A 68 0.52 22.99 14.67
N ALA A 69 1.37 23.60 13.84
CA ALA A 69 2.80 23.37 13.82
C ALA A 69 3.48 23.78 15.15
N LYS A 70 3.13 24.94 15.73
CA LYS A 70 3.66 25.36 17.04
C LYS A 70 3.23 24.44 18.18
N ASN A 71 2.00 23.93 18.10
CA ASN A 71 1.43 23.03 19.09
C ASN A 71 1.87 21.57 18.92
N SER A 72 2.71 21.27 17.93
CA SER A 72 3.15 19.92 17.58
C SER A 72 4.67 19.82 17.52
N ASP A 73 5.20 18.82 18.19
CA ASP A 73 6.58 18.39 18.10
C ASP A 73 6.65 17.23 17.10
N PHE A 74 6.78 17.58 15.82
CA PHE A 74 6.95 16.57 14.76
C PHE A 74 8.28 15.84 14.90
N SER A 75 9.32 16.47 15.45
CA SER A 75 10.68 15.92 15.50
C SER A 75 11.18 15.43 14.12
N SER A 76 12.07 14.45 14.09
CA SER A 76 12.56 13.80 12.87
C SER A 76 12.40 12.28 13.00
N TYR A 77 12.38 11.61 11.86
CA TYR A 77 12.61 10.17 11.78
C TYR A 77 13.54 9.91 10.60
N SER A 78 14.81 9.70 10.91
CA SER A 78 15.89 9.59 9.95
C SER A 78 15.95 8.22 9.29
N PHE A 79 16.77 8.11 8.24
CA PHE A 79 17.08 6.83 7.61
C PHE A 79 17.64 5.83 8.63
N ASP A 80 18.63 6.24 9.44
CA ASP A 80 19.31 5.36 10.40
C ASP A 80 18.33 4.86 11.48
N GLU A 81 17.49 5.75 12.03
CA GLU A 81 16.47 5.36 13.01
C GLU A 81 15.45 4.38 12.42
N PHE A 82 15.04 4.55 11.16
CA PHE A 82 14.14 3.62 10.49
C PHE A 82 14.83 2.29 10.20
N PHE A 83 16.08 2.32 9.72
CA PHE A 83 16.85 1.13 9.44
C PHE A 83 17.07 0.30 10.72
N ASP A 84 17.47 0.93 11.82
CA ASP A 84 17.69 0.29 13.11
C ASP A 84 16.38 -0.29 13.69
N ASP A 85 15.26 0.42 13.57
CA ASP A 85 13.95 -0.09 13.96
C ASP A 85 13.57 -1.35 13.17
N MET A 86 13.78 -1.34 11.85
CA MET A 86 13.48 -2.50 11.00
C MET A 86 14.40 -3.67 11.31
N ALA A 87 15.69 -3.43 11.48
CA ALA A 87 16.66 -4.43 11.90
C ALA A 87 16.26 -5.08 13.23
N ARG A 88 15.91 -4.26 14.23
CA ARG A 88 15.46 -4.73 15.55
C ARG A 88 14.16 -5.53 15.48
N ILE A 89 13.12 -5.02 14.81
CA ILE A 89 11.80 -5.65 14.74
C ILE A 89 11.84 -6.96 13.96
N THR A 90 12.65 -7.02 12.91
CA THR A 90 12.79 -8.22 12.06
C THR A 90 13.88 -9.16 12.54
N GLN A 91 14.55 -8.86 13.66
CA GLN A 91 15.70 -9.61 14.17
C GLN A 91 16.80 -9.80 13.12
N HIS A 92 17.08 -8.75 12.34
CA HIS A 92 18.04 -8.73 11.23
C HIS A 92 17.75 -9.73 10.11
N ARG A 93 16.49 -10.17 9.96
CA ARG A 93 16.08 -11.13 8.92
C ARG A 93 15.55 -10.48 7.65
N ALA A 94 15.25 -9.18 7.69
CA ALA A 94 14.85 -8.46 6.49
C ALA A 94 16.02 -8.30 5.52
N ASP A 95 15.72 -8.37 4.23
CA ASP A 95 16.68 -8.12 3.16
C ASP A 95 17.09 -6.63 3.18
N SER A 96 18.39 -6.37 3.28
CA SER A 96 18.93 -5.02 3.43
C SER A 96 18.67 -4.13 2.22
N ASP A 97 18.71 -4.69 1.02
CA ASP A 97 18.54 -3.93 -0.23
C ASP A 97 17.07 -3.49 -0.35
N LEU A 98 16.14 -4.39 0.01
CA LEU A 98 14.72 -4.06 0.05
C LEU A 98 14.39 -3.04 1.16
N LEU A 99 15.04 -3.13 2.33
CA LEU A 99 14.89 -2.12 3.39
C LEU A 99 15.41 -0.76 2.94
N GLU A 100 16.57 -0.71 2.29
CA GLU A 100 17.14 0.54 1.79
C GLU A 100 16.20 1.20 0.78
N ILE A 101 15.66 0.43 -0.18
CA ILE A 101 14.67 0.91 -1.14
C ILE A 101 13.44 1.46 -0.40
N LEU A 102 12.84 0.68 0.52
CA LEU A 102 11.66 1.08 1.27
C LEU A 102 11.88 2.41 2.02
N ILE A 103 12.98 2.52 2.76
CA ILE A 103 13.25 3.66 3.63
C ILE A 103 13.56 4.90 2.80
N ARG A 104 14.49 4.79 1.83
CA ARG A 104 14.87 5.94 0.98
C ARG A 104 13.72 6.44 0.13
N GLN A 105 12.86 5.55 -0.35
CA GLN A 105 11.71 5.92 -1.19
C GLN A 105 10.47 6.29 -0.39
N SER A 106 10.45 6.15 0.94
CA SER A 106 9.24 6.35 1.75
C SER A 106 8.63 7.75 1.57
N LEU A 107 9.39 8.83 1.80
CA LEU A 107 8.90 10.21 1.65
C LEU A 107 8.56 10.56 0.19
N PRO A 108 9.44 10.32 -0.82
CA PRO A 108 9.12 10.57 -2.22
C PRO A 108 7.86 9.82 -2.70
N THR A 109 7.65 8.59 -2.21
CA THR A 109 6.47 7.79 -2.56
C THR A 109 5.20 8.41 -1.98
N LEU A 110 5.20 8.86 -0.71
CA LEU A 110 4.02 9.52 -0.13
C LEU A 110 3.74 10.87 -0.81
N GLU A 111 4.76 11.63 -1.20
CA GLU A 111 4.59 12.84 -2.01
C GLU A 111 3.97 12.53 -3.37
N TRP A 112 4.41 11.45 -4.03
CA TRP A 112 3.81 10.99 -5.28
C TRP A 112 2.36 10.52 -5.08
N MET A 113 2.07 9.74 -4.05
CA MET A 113 0.69 9.32 -3.72
C MET A 113 -0.22 10.54 -3.49
N ARG A 114 0.31 11.61 -2.88
CA ARG A 114 -0.44 12.87 -2.75
C ARG A 114 -0.78 13.49 -4.10
N ARG A 115 0.15 13.47 -5.07
CA ARG A 115 -0.12 13.91 -6.45
C ARG A 115 -1.15 13.02 -7.15
N GLN A 116 -1.23 11.74 -6.80
CA GLN A 116 -2.29 10.82 -7.23
C GLN A 116 -3.64 11.07 -6.55
N GLY A 117 -3.75 12.05 -5.65
CA GLY A 117 -4.99 12.42 -4.97
C GLY A 117 -5.19 11.76 -3.60
N VAL A 118 -4.22 11.00 -3.09
CA VAL A 118 -4.27 10.51 -1.70
C VAL A 118 -4.09 11.69 -0.75
N ARG A 119 -5.04 11.88 0.17
CA ARG A 119 -4.92 12.90 1.22
C ARG A 119 -4.33 12.29 2.48
N PHE A 120 -3.39 13.00 3.09
CA PHE A 120 -2.80 12.66 4.37
C PHE A 120 -3.22 13.67 5.45
N GLN A 121 -3.14 13.25 6.71
CA GLN A 121 -3.37 14.07 7.90
C GLN A 121 -2.34 13.71 8.98
N PRO A 122 -2.09 14.58 9.98
CA PRO A 122 -1.27 14.21 11.11
C PRO A 122 -1.98 13.18 11.96
N SER A 123 -1.25 12.18 12.47
CA SER A 123 -1.79 11.04 13.23
C SER A 123 -2.18 11.38 14.69
N TYR A 124 -2.82 12.52 14.93
CA TYR A 124 -3.12 13.02 16.28
C TYR A 124 -3.93 12.05 17.14
N GLY A 125 -4.87 11.32 16.52
CA GLY A 125 -5.80 10.46 17.25
C GLY A 125 -5.25 9.10 17.68
N ARG A 126 -4.08 8.68 17.17
CA ARG A 126 -3.59 7.30 17.31
C ARG A 126 -2.10 7.18 17.63
N GLN A 127 -1.29 8.13 17.16
CA GLN A 127 0.17 8.07 17.28
C GLN A 127 0.76 9.34 17.88
N ALA A 128 -0.05 10.18 18.54
CA ALA A 128 0.41 11.36 19.23
C ALA A 128 -0.17 11.49 20.63
N PHE A 129 0.63 12.00 21.57
CA PHE A 129 0.22 12.34 22.92
C PHE A 129 0.76 13.71 23.32
N LYS A 130 0.07 14.41 24.22
CA LYS A 130 0.56 15.70 24.74
C LYS A 130 1.70 15.47 25.72
N VAL A 131 2.89 15.97 25.39
CA VAL A 131 4.07 16.00 26.26
C VAL A 131 4.49 17.46 26.42
N ALA A 132 4.53 17.95 27.66
CA ALA A 132 4.80 19.36 27.96
C ALA A 132 3.93 20.34 27.15
N GLY A 133 2.65 20.01 26.97
CA GLY A 133 1.67 20.86 26.29
C GLY A 133 1.63 20.75 24.76
N ARG A 134 2.59 20.06 24.12
CA ARG A 134 2.64 19.86 22.67
C ARG A 134 2.35 18.42 22.27
N PHE A 135 1.76 18.21 21.10
CA PHE A 135 1.59 16.86 20.54
C PHE A 135 2.94 16.30 20.10
N LYS A 136 3.36 15.18 20.69
CA LYS A 136 4.55 14.44 20.27
C LYS A 136 4.14 13.13 19.59
N PHE A 137 4.72 12.89 18.42
CA PHE A 137 4.48 11.69 17.62
C PHE A 137 5.52 10.60 17.93
N TRP A 138 5.18 9.33 17.70
CA TRP A 138 6.04 8.19 18.05
C TRP A 138 6.22 7.21 16.89
N GLY A 139 7.38 6.56 16.87
CA GLY A 139 7.69 5.47 15.95
C GLY A 139 7.65 5.85 14.47
N GLY A 140 8.02 7.08 14.10
CA GLY A 140 8.05 7.50 12.69
C GLY A 140 6.68 7.56 12.00
N LEU A 141 5.57 7.57 12.75
CA LEU A 141 4.20 7.54 12.26
C LEU A 141 3.50 8.90 12.40
N ALA A 142 4.15 9.97 11.95
CA ALA A 142 3.63 11.33 12.06
C ALA A 142 2.36 11.56 11.21
N VAL A 143 2.18 10.79 10.13
CA VAL A 143 1.08 10.95 9.17
C VAL A 143 0.29 9.67 8.95
N GLU A 144 -0.99 9.84 8.64
CA GLU A 144 -1.90 8.77 8.24
C GLU A 144 -2.78 9.24 7.07
N THR A 145 -3.35 8.29 6.33
CA THR A 145 -4.28 8.60 5.23
C THR A 145 -5.59 9.15 5.79
N TRP A 146 -6.09 10.21 5.18
CA TRP A 146 -7.40 10.78 5.50
C TRP A 146 -8.49 9.73 5.23
N GLY A 147 -9.35 9.49 6.21
CA GLY A 147 -10.38 8.45 6.12
C GLY A 147 -9.84 7.02 6.19
N GLY A 148 -8.59 6.82 6.63
CA GLY A 148 -7.97 5.51 6.83
C GLY A 148 -7.83 4.71 5.53
N GLY A 149 -7.90 3.37 5.65
CA GLY A 149 -7.87 2.45 4.52
C GLY A 149 -8.94 2.72 3.45
N PRO A 150 -10.21 2.96 3.81
CA PRO A 150 -11.25 3.25 2.82
C PRO A 150 -10.95 4.53 2.02
N GLY A 151 -10.49 5.59 2.68
CA GLY A 151 -10.11 6.84 2.01
C GLY A 151 -8.91 6.67 1.08
N LEU A 152 -7.90 5.90 1.49
CA LEU A 152 -6.75 5.54 0.66
C LEU A 152 -7.18 4.80 -0.61
N VAL A 153 -7.95 3.73 -0.45
CA VAL A 153 -8.39 2.88 -1.55
C VAL A 153 -9.26 3.67 -2.52
N GLN A 154 -10.21 4.47 -2.00
CA GLN A 154 -11.08 5.29 -2.83
C GLN A 154 -10.29 6.28 -3.70
N ALA A 155 -9.36 7.02 -3.10
CA ALA A 155 -8.54 7.99 -3.83
C ALA A 155 -7.72 7.35 -4.97
N LEU A 156 -7.14 6.17 -4.70
CA LEU A 156 -6.36 5.44 -5.69
C LEU A 156 -7.22 4.88 -6.83
N PHE A 157 -8.41 4.34 -6.54
CA PHE A 157 -9.35 3.90 -7.59
C PHE A 157 -9.82 5.07 -8.45
N ASP A 158 -10.13 6.21 -7.84
CA ASP A 158 -10.54 7.40 -8.58
C ASP A 158 -9.42 7.90 -9.49
N SER A 159 -8.17 7.87 -9.01
CA SER A 159 -7.00 8.20 -9.84
C SER A 159 -6.81 7.20 -10.97
N ALA A 160 -6.90 5.90 -10.68
CA ALA A 160 -6.73 4.85 -11.68
C ALA A 160 -7.78 4.99 -12.80
N GLY A 161 -9.05 5.27 -12.44
CA GLY A 161 -10.11 5.53 -13.39
C GLY A 161 -9.83 6.76 -14.26
N ARG A 162 -9.36 7.87 -13.68
CA ARG A 162 -8.96 9.07 -14.45
C ARG A 162 -7.78 8.80 -15.39
N ALA A 163 -6.86 7.93 -14.99
CA ALA A 163 -5.72 7.51 -15.80
C ALA A 163 -6.08 6.46 -16.88
N GLY A 164 -7.35 6.06 -16.99
CA GLY A 164 -7.80 5.07 -17.98
C GLY A 164 -7.46 3.61 -17.63
N VAL A 165 -7.04 3.34 -16.39
CA VAL A 165 -6.79 1.97 -15.92
C VAL A 165 -8.11 1.20 -15.86
N ARG A 166 -8.16 0.05 -16.53
CA ARG A 166 -9.33 -0.83 -16.50
C ARG A 166 -9.22 -1.83 -15.35
N VAL A 167 -10.22 -1.85 -14.48
CA VAL A 167 -10.35 -2.87 -13.43
C VAL A 167 -11.40 -3.90 -13.84
N VAL A 168 -11.03 -5.18 -13.82
CA VAL A 168 -11.94 -6.30 -14.04
C VAL A 168 -12.19 -6.98 -12.70
N TYR A 169 -13.39 -6.79 -12.17
CA TYR A 169 -13.81 -7.36 -10.88
C TYR A 169 -14.32 -8.79 -11.03
N ALA A 170 -14.39 -9.49 -9.90
CA ALA A 170 -14.78 -10.89 -9.83
C ALA A 170 -14.00 -11.78 -10.82
N ALA A 171 -12.72 -11.44 -11.04
CA ALA A 171 -11.80 -12.07 -11.96
C ALA A 171 -10.58 -12.55 -11.18
N ARG A 172 -10.58 -13.84 -10.84
CA ARG A 172 -9.51 -14.44 -10.04
C ARG A 172 -8.41 -14.95 -10.96
N ALA A 173 -7.26 -14.28 -10.98
CA ALA A 173 -6.07 -14.80 -11.64
C ALA A 173 -5.72 -16.19 -11.10
N ARG A 174 -5.43 -17.13 -12.01
CA ARG A 174 -5.13 -18.54 -11.70
C ARG A 174 -3.75 -18.95 -12.16
N GLU A 175 -3.32 -18.43 -13.29
CA GLU A 175 -2.15 -18.95 -13.99
C GLU A 175 -1.46 -17.82 -14.77
N LEU A 176 -0.14 -17.81 -14.74
CA LEU A 176 0.67 -17.01 -15.67
C LEU A 176 0.78 -17.77 -16.98
N MET A 177 0.47 -17.09 -18.08
CA MET A 177 0.66 -17.66 -19.41
C MET A 177 2.13 -17.55 -19.76
N LEU A 178 2.77 -18.68 -20.07
CA LEU A 178 4.21 -18.76 -20.31
C LEU A 178 4.51 -19.30 -21.71
N SER A 179 5.50 -18.70 -22.38
CA SER A 179 6.05 -19.19 -23.64
C SER A 179 7.57 -19.02 -23.63
N GLY A 180 8.31 -20.11 -23.85
CA GLY A 180 9.77 -20.08 -23.85
C GLY A 180 10.39 -19.53 -22.55
N GLY A 181 9.72 -19.71 -21.40
CA GLY A 181 10.17 -19.18 -20.10
C GLY A 181 9.86 -17.69 -19.86
N ARG A 182 9.20 -17.01 -20.81
CA ARG A 182 8.73 -15.63 -20.69
C ARG A 182 7.25 -15.60 -20.33
N VAL A 183 6.85 -14.65 -19.49
CA VAL A 183 5.44 -14.33 -19.21
C VAL A 183 4.85 -13.59 -20.41
N GLU A 184 3.72 -14.10 -20.92
CA GLU A 184 2.97 -13.50 -22.03
C GLU A 184 1.57 -13.04 -21.60
N GLY A 185 1.21 -13.26 -20.34
CA GLY A 185 -0.06 -12.77 -19.81
C GLY A 185 -0.52 -13.54 -18.58
N VAL A 186 -1.82 -13.42 -18.31
CA VAL A 186 -2.47 -14.05 -17.16
C VAL A 186 -3.83 -14.61 -17.56
N ARG A 187 -4.12 -15.82 -17.07
CA ARG A 187 -5.43 -16.46 -17.16
C ARG A 187 -6.17 -16.26 -15.85
N ALA A 188 -7.42 -15.80 -15.93
CA ALA A 188 -8.30 -15.57 -14.81
C ALA A 188 -9.62 -16.34 -14.96
N THR A 189 -10.23 -16.69 -13.84
CA THR A 189 -11.60 -17.23 -13.80
C THR A 189 -12.55 -16.13 -13.38
N LEU A 190 -13.56 -15.85 -14.21
CA LEU A 190 -14.63 -14.90 -13.93
C LEU A 190 -15.70 -15.52 -13.02
N ARG A 191 -16.54 -14.67 -12.41
CA ARG A 191 -17.77 -15.11 -11.74
C ARG A 191 -18.68 -15.83 -12.74
N GLY A 192 -18.93 -17.10 -12.50
CA GLY A 192 -19.67 -17.98 -13.43
C GLY A 192 -18.82 -19.10 -14.03
N GLY A 193 -17.49 -19.08 -13.81
CA GLY A 193 -16.58 -20.15 -14.23
C GLY A 193 -15.98 -19.94 -15.62
N GLU A 194 -16.37 -18.88 -16.34
CA GLU A 194 -15.75 -18.51 -17.60
C GLU A 194 -14.26 -18.16 -17.41
N THR A 195 -13.46 -18.52 -18.40
CA THR A 195 -12.04 -18.20 -18.42
C THR A 195 -11.81 -16.92 -19.23
N LEU A 196 -11.09 -15.97 -18.63
CA LEU A 196 -10.59 -14.77 -19.28
C LEU A 196 -9.07 -14.90 -19.45
N GLU A 197 -8.59 -14.75 -20.67
CA GLU A 197 -7.15 -14.65 -20.96
C GLU A 197 -6.80 -13.21 -21.28
N ILE A 198 -5.70 -12.73 -20.70
CA ILE A 198 -5.19 -11.38 -20.89
C ILE A 198 -3.75 -11.46 -21.34
N ASP A 199 -3.52 -11.15 -22.61
CA ASP A 199 -2.17 -10.98 -23.15
C ASP A 199 -1.53 -9.71 -22.57
N ALA A 200 -0.32 -9.84 -22.04
CA ALA A 200 0.45 -8.74 -21.47
C ALA A 200 1.95 -8.98 -21.61
N GLY A 201 2.69 -7.92 -21.89
CA GLY A 201 4.16 -7.98 -21.94
C GLY A 201 4.80 -8.10 -20.56
N ALA A 202 4.07 -7.74 -19.50
CA ALA A 202 4.46 -7.93 -18.12
C ALA A 202 3.25 -8.19 -17.22
N VAL A 203 3.47 -8.95 -16.14
CA VAL A 203 2.47 -9.20 -15.10
C VAL A 203 3.04 -8.80 -13.74
N VAL A 204 2.30 -8.00 -12.97
CA VAL A 204 2.66 -7.62 -11.59
C VAL A 204 1.74 -8.33 -10.61
N LEU A 205 2.32 -9.15 -9.74
CA LEU A 205 1.59 -9.82 -8.67
C LEU A 205 1.56 -8.94 -7.42
N ALA A 206 0.39 -8.35 -7.14
CA ALA A 206 0.14 -7.50 -5.99
C ALA A 206 -1.10 -7.97 -5.20
N SER A 207 -1.23 -9.30 -5.06
CA SER A 207 -2.42 -10.00 -4.56
C SER A 207 -2.51 -10.10 -3.03
N GLY A 208 -1.66 -9.38 -2.29
CA GLY A 208 -1.62 -9.44 -0.83
C GLY A 208 -1.02 -10.73 -0.26
N GLY A 209 -1.19 -10.93 1.05
CA GLY A 209 -0.68 -12.08 1.78
C GLY A 209 -1.65 -13.26 1.82
N PHE A 210 -1.25 -14.31 2.54
CA PHE A 210 -2.03 -15.56 2.68
C PHE A 210 -2.85 -15.61 3.97
N GLU A 211 -2.98 -14.49 4.70
CA GLU A 211 -3.53 -14.48 6.06
C GLU A 211 -4.98 -14.95 6.12
N ALA A 212 -5.75 -14.91 5.02
CA ALA A 212 -7.09 -15.48 4.98
C ALA A 212 -7.12 -17.01 4.76
N ASN A 213 -6.03 -17.64 4.33
CA ASN A 213 -5.96 -19.08 4.06
C ASN A 213 -5.59 -19.86 5.33
N ALA A 214 -6.59 -20.54 5.93
CA ALA A 214 -6.42 -21.29 7.17
C ALA A 214 -5.39 -22.42 7.08
N GLU A 215 -5.34 -23.13 5.95
CA GLU A 215 -4.38 -24.22 5.72
C GLU A 215 -2.94 -23.67 5.71
N MET A 216 -2.69 -22.60 4.95
CA MET A 216 -1.36 -21.97 4.90
C MET A 216 -0.97 -21.38 6.26
N ARG A 217 -1.91 -20.78 7.00
CA ARG A 217 -1.65 -20.29 8.36
C ARG A 217 -1.19 -21.42 9.29
N ALA A 218 -1.92 -22.53 9.35
CA ALA A 218 -1.52 -23.69 10.16
C ALA A 218 -0.15 -24.24 9.74
N ARG A 219 0.09 -24.34 8.43
CA ARG A 219 1.32 -24.90 7.87
C ARG A 219 2.56 -24.04 8.14
N TYR A 220 2.45 -22.72 7.99
CA TYR A 220 3.62 -21.82 7.99
C TYR A 220 3.77 -20.97 9.26
N LEU A 221 2.68 -20.69 9.99
CA LEU A 221 2.73 -19.91 11.24
C LEU A 221 2.68 -20.82 12.48
N GLY A 222 2.23 -22.07 12.30
CA GLY A 222 2.24 -23.12 13.31
C GLY A 222 0.84 -23.51 13.81
N PRO A 223 0.75 -24.53 14.68
CA PRO A 223 -0.51 -25.04 15.20
C PRO A 223 -1.36 -23.97 15.89
N GLY A 224 -2.68 -23.98 15.64
CA GLY A 224 -3.65 -23.05 16.23
C GLY A 224 -3.84 -21.74 15.46
N TRP A 225 -3.00 -21.44 14.47
CA TRP A 225 -3.17 -20.25 13.62
C TRP A 225 -4.31 -20.36 12.61
N ASP A 226 -4.77 -21.57 12.28
CA ASP A 226 -6.00 -21.81 11.52
C ASP A 226 -7.23 -21.24 12.25
N LEU A 227 -7.25 -21.30 13.59
CA LEU A 227 -8.35 -20.83 14.44
C LEU A 227 -8.31 -19.31 14.71
N ALA A 228 -7.24 -18.62 14.32
CA ALA A 228 -7.13 -17.19 14.50
C ALA A 228 -8.23 -16.45 13.72
N LYS A 229 -8.94 -15.54 14.39
CA LYS A 229 -9.92 -14.67 13.73
C LYS A 229 -9.20 -13.66 12.84
N VAL A 230 -9.48 -13.73 11.56
CA VAL A 230 -9.06 -12.73 10.56
C VAL A 230 -10.11 -11.63 10.47
N ARG A 231 -9.68 -10.43 10.09
CA ARG A 231 -10.55 -9.28 9.86
C ARG A 231 -11.10 -9.29 8.44
#